data_AF-A0A967CL53-F1
#
_entry.id   AF-A0A967CL53-F1
#
_cell.length_a   1.000
_cell.length_b   1.000
_cell.length_c   1.000
_cell.angle_alpha   90.00
_cell.angle_beta   90.00
_cell.angle_gamma   90.00
#
_symmetry.space_group_name_H-M   'P 1'
#
loop_
_entity.id
_entity.type
_entity.pdbx_description
1 polymer ?
#
loop_
_entity_poly.entity_id
_entity_poly.type
_entity_poly.pdbx_seq_one_letter_code
_entity_poly.pdbx_strand_id
1 'polypeptide(L)' 'VRQTLDAVRGEWVAMRTLEVLHRTWHIEGESVRPDHRMVAHTGFLTVARLLTAR' A
#
# COMPACT_ATOMS: atom_id res chain seq x y z
N VAL A 1 -2.78 3.60 11.61
CA VAL A 1 -1.62 2.71 11.37
C VAL A 1 -0.79 2.50 12.64
N ARG A 2 -0.08 3.51 13.17
CA ARG A 2 0.77 3.35 14.36
C ARG A 2 0.08 2.69 15.57
N GLN A 3 -1.08 3.21 15.97
CA GLN A 3 -1.86 2.67 17.10
C GLN A 3 -2.21 1.18 16.89
N THR A 4 -2.58 0.79 15.68
CA THR A 4 -2.88 -0.61 15.33
C THR A 4 -1.64 -1.50 15.41
N LEU A 5 -0.49 -1.01 14.91
CA LEU A 5 0.78 -1.74 14.96
C LEU A 5 1.25 -1.97 16.40
N ASP A 6 1.08 -0.96 17.26
CA ASP A 6 1.47 -1.06 18.65
C ASP A 6 0.59 -2.06 19.42
N ALA A 7 -0.71 -2.13 19.10
CA ALA A 7 -1.66 -3.05 19.73
C ALA A 7 -1.38 -4.54 19.44
N VAL A 8 -0.72 -4.86 18.32
CA VAL A 8 -0.47 -6.25 17.89
C VAL A 8 1.01 -6.67 18.03
N ARG A 9 1.83 -5.79 18.61
CA ARG A 9 3.27 -6.00 18.78
C ARG A 9 3.53 -7.21 19.68
N GLY A 10 4.40 -8.11 19.24
CA GLY A 10 4.77 -9.33 19.98
C GLY A 10 4.00 -10.57 19.54
N GLU A 11 2.77 -10.43 19.06
CA GLU A 11 2.00 -11.53 18.42
C GLU A 11 2.36 -11.65 16.94
N TRP A 12 2.59 -10.50 16.28
CA TRP A 12 2.93 -10.41 14.87
C TRP A 12 4.37 -9.89 14.67
N VAL A 13 5.05 -10.42 13.65
CA VAL A 13 6.42 -10.06 13.26
C VAL A 13 6.51 -9.67 11.79
N ALA A 14 7.68 -9.13 11.39
CA ALA A 14 7.94 -8.68 10.03
C ALA A 14 6.86 -7.70 9.50
N MET A 15 6.32 -6.87 10.39
CA MET A 15 5.32 -5.86 10.05
C MET A 15 5.93 -4.85 9.07
N ARG A 16 5.25 -4.64 7.94
CA ARG A 16 5.57 -3.58 6.98
C ARG A 16 4.30 -2.93 6.48
N THR A 17 4.35 -1.62 6.31
CA THR A 17 3.28 -0.84 5.70
C THR A 17 3.74 -0.37 4.32
N LEU A 18 2.88 -0.48 3.32
CA LEU A 18 3.12 -0.01 1.97
C LEU A 18 1.93 0.84 1.50
N GLU A 19 2.21 1.78 0.61
CA GLU A 19 1.20 2.55 -0.11
C GLU A 19 1.22 2.12 -1.57
N VAL A 20 0.05 1.89 -2.17
CA VAL A 20 -0.06 1.56 -3.59
C VAL A 20 -0.61 2.75 -4.34
N LEU A 21 0.14 3.21 -5.35
CA LEU A 21 -0.30 4.25 -6.27
C LEU A 21 -0.68 3.61 -7.59
N HIS A 22 -1.98 3.63 -7.90
CA HIS A 22 -2.47 3.28 -9.23
C HIS A 22 -2.46 4.53 -10.11
N ARG A 23 -1.48 4.60 -11.02
CA ARG A 23 -1.39 5.67 -12.02
C ARG A 23 -1.45 5.09 -13.41
N THR A 24 -2.49 5.43 -14.14
CA THR A 24 -2.66 5.06 -15.54
C THR A 24 -1.94 6.05 -16.45
N TRP A 25 -1.44 5.51 -17.56
CA TRP A 25 -0.69 6.25 -18.58
C TRP A 25 -1.38 6.05 -19.92
N HIS A 26 -1.51 7.14 -20.66
CA HIS A 26 -1.96 7.15 -22.03
C HIS A 26 -0.73 6.94 -22.94
N ILE A 27 -0.80 5.91 -23.77
CA ILE A 27 0.26 5.53 -24.71
C ILE A 27 -0.32 5.59 -26.12
N GLU A 28 0.29 6.41 -26.98
CA GLU A 28 -0.10 6.56 -28.38
C GLU A 28 1.14 6.76 -29.25
N GLY A 29 1.48 5.75 -30.06
CA GLY A 29 2.74 5.72 -30.81
C GLY A 29 3.95 5.82 -29.87
N GLU A 30 4.81 6.82 -30.11
CA GLU A 30 5.98 7.12 -29.27
C GLU A 30 5.67 8.09 -28.11
N SER A 31 4.41 8.52 -27.97
CA SER A 31 4.00 9.43 -26.91
C SER A 31 3.54 8.68 -25.67
N VAL A 32 4.08 9.06 -24.51
CA VAL A 32 3.74 8.50 -23.20
C VAL A 32 3.45 9.66 -22.24
N ARG A 33 2.21 9.72 -21.72
CA ARG A 33 1.79 10.77 -20.79
C ARG A 33 0.83 10.25 -19.72
N PRO A 34 0.78 10.83 -18.51
CA PRO A 34 -0.22 10.47 -17.52
C PRO A 34 -1.64 10.77 -18.01
N ASP A 35 -2.62 10.05 -17.48
CA ASP A 35 -4.03 10.42 -17.71
C ASP A 35 -4.37 11.79 -17.13
N HIS A 36 -5.30 12.47 -17.80
CA HIS A 36 -5.66 13.87 -17.50
C HIS A 36 -6.41 14.02 -16.17
N ARG A 37 -7.16 12.98 -15.76
CA ARG A 37 -7.76 12.90 -14.43
C ARG A 37 -6.96 11.93 -13.58
N MET A 38 -6.30 12.45 -12.56
CA MET A 38 -5.81 11.64 -11.46
C MET A 38 -6.82 11.66 -10.31
N VAL A 39 -7.21 10.48 -9.84
CA VAL A 39 -7.97 10.35 -8.58
C VAL A 39 -6.95 10.16 -7.46
N ALA A 40 -6.91 11.11 -6.52
CA ALA A 40 -5.86 11.19 -5.49
C ALA A 40 -6.05 10.24 -4.29
N HIS A 41 -6.98 9.28 -4.38
CA HIS A 41 -7.24 8.37 -3.27
C HIS A 41 -6.26 7.19 -3.30
N THR A 42 -5.25 7.24 -2.45
CA THR A 42 -4.39 6.09 -2.12
C THR A 42 -4.83 5.47 -0.79
N GLY A 43 -4.35 4.26 -0.52
CA GLY A 43 -4.55 3.56 0.74
C GLY A 43 -3.26 2.90 1.21
N PHE A 44 -3.14 2.75 2.53
CA PHE A 44 -2.03 2.04 3.16
C PHE A 44 -2.43 0.60 3.48
N LEU A 45 -1.61 -0.35 3.04
CA LEU A 45 -1.73 -1.76 3.40
C LEU A 45 -0.62 -2.11 4.38
N THR A 46 -0.99 -2.72 5.49
CA THR A 46 -0.02 -3.28 6.45
C THR A 46 -0.10 -4.79 6.40
N VAL A 47 1.04 -5.44 6.24
CA VAL A 47 1.17 -6.89 6.25
C VAL A 47 2.16 -7.33 7.32
N ALA A 48 1.91 -8.49 7.91
CA ALA A 48 2.71 -9.05 8.98
C ALA A 48 2.57 -10.58 9.00
N ARG A 49 3.46 -11.27 9.70
CA ARG A 49 3.39 -12.71 9.94
C ARG A 49 2.98 -12.97 11.39
N LEU A 50 1.93 -13.78 11.59
CA LEU A 50 1.55 -14.25 12.92
C LEU A 50 2.57 -15.28 13.42
N LEU A 51 3.03 -15.16 14.66
CA LEU A 51 4.00 -16.10 15.23
C LEU A 51 3.36 -17.41 15.67
N THR A 52 2.22 -17.33 16.36
CA THR A 52 1.44 -18.47 16.84
C THR A 52 -0.02 -18.08 16.81
N ALA A 53 -0.86 -18.91 16.18
CA ALA A 53 -2.30 -18.80 16.34
C ALA A 53 -2.65 -19.27 17.75
N ARG A 54 -3.35 -18.41 18.51
CA ARG A 54 -3.92 -18.75 19.81
C ARG A 54 -4.96 -19.85 19.68
#